data_AF-A0A7K3DAE0-F1
#
_entry.id   AF-A0A7K3DAE0-F1
#
_cell.length_a   1.000
_cell.length_b   1.000
_cell.length_c   1.000
_cell.angle_alpha   90.00
_cell.angle_beta   90.00
_cell.angle_gamma   90.00
#
_symmetry.space_group_name_H-M   'P 1'
#
loop_
_entity.id
_entity.type
_entity.pdbx_description
1 polymer ?
#
loop_
_entity_poly.entity_id
_entity_poly.type
_entity_poly.pdbx_seq_one_letter_code
_entity_poly.pdbx_strand_id
1 'polypeptide(L)'
;MGRKKRGALRSWLPNQHGAWAMLAVPFTVGVFLGHGPGEGPRWAHLPLFAAWLTGYVTAFHAQQWLRLRRLSRNPRAPRRHVRPAVASAAVSAVCGVPLLFAYPWLLLAAACAAPFVAVNTWYAWRNDERALLNGLAAVVPACGMLLVTLRMGGGELSEGWRPALACLLFFAGTVPYVKTMIRERDSRAYYRASVTYHAVAVPVAYVLGPWLALPFTAYLVRAAVLPGKGLKVPVVGAVEVMGAVLLLAALLVMF
;
A
#
# COMPACT_ATOMS: atom_id res chain seq x y z
N MET A 1 23.04 -19.90 -24.11
CA MET A 1 21.75 -19.43 -23.53
C MET A 1 21.94 -18.05 -22.90
N GLY A 2 21.64 -16.97 -23.64
CA GLY A 2 21.85 -15.60 -23.17
C GLY A 2 20.80 -15.17 -22.15
N ARG A 3 21.21 -14.92 -20.89
CA ARG A 3 20.38 -14.18 -19.92
C ARG A 3 20.11 -12.79 -20.50
N LYS A 4 18.89 -12.54 -21.00
CA LYS A 4 18.41 -11.19 -21.32
C LYS A 4 18.77 -10.28 -20.15
N LYS A 5 19.70 -9.34 -20.37
CA LYS A 5 20.05 -8.29 -19.40
C LYS A 5 18.75 -7.54 -19.10
N ARG A 6 18.09 -7.86 -17.98
CA ARG A 6 16.99 -7.03 -17.48
C ARG A 6 17.57 -5.63 -17.29
N GLY A 7 16.96 -4.61 -17.92
CA GLY A 7 17.43 -3.23 -17.84
C GLY A 7 17.63 -2.80 -16.39
N ALA A 8 18.69 -2.03 -16.12
CA ALA A 8 19.08 -1.62 -14.77
C ALA A 8 17.91 -1.01 -13.98
N LEU A 9 17.08 -0.19 -14.63
CA LEU A 9 15.87 0.41 -14.06
C LEU A 9 14.86 -0.62 -13.55
N ARG A 10 14.65 -1.71 -14.30
CA ARG A 10 13.74 -2.80 -13.89
C ARG A 10 14.26 -3.59 -12.70
N SER A 11 15.55 -3.48 -12.37
CA SER A 11 16.12 -4.09 -11.16
C SER A 11 16.02 -3.21 -9.92
N TRP A 12 15.72 -1.92 -10.09
CA TRP A 12 15.54 -0.95 -9.00
C TRP A 12 14.08 -0.82 -8.57
N LEU A 13 13.13 -1.22 -9.42
CA LEU A 13 11.71 -1.19 -9.04
C LEU A 13 11.33 -2.44 -8.24
N PRO A 14 10.67 -2.27 -7.07
CA PRO A 14 10.10 -3.39 -6.32
C PRO A 14 9.12 -4.20 -7.19
N ASN A 15 9.23 -5.54 -7.13
CA ASN A 15 8.35 -6.45 -7.89
C ASN A 15 6.97 -6.66 -7.23
N GLN A 16 6.56 -5.78 -6.31
CA GLN A 16 5.33 -5.89 -5.53
C GLN A 16 4.19 -5.10 -6.21
N HIS A 17 3.59 -5.69 -7.25
CA HIS A 17 2.58 -5.01 -8.06
C HIS A 17 1.39 -4.48 -7.25
N GLY A 18 0.93 -5.24 -6.24
CA GLY A 18 -0.16 -4.81 -5.36
C GLY A 18 0.17 -3.64 -4.43
N ALA A 19 1.46 -3.42 -4.10
CA ALA A 19 1.87 -2.29 -3.28
C ALA A 19 1.66 -0.96 -4.02
N TRP A 20 1.85 -0.91 -5.34
CA TRP A 20 1.66 0.32 -6.10
C TRP A 20 0.21 0.83 -6.06
N ALA A 21 -0.77 -0.07 -6.16
CA ALA A 21 -2.19 0.30 -6.00
C ALA A 21 -2.48 0.84 -4.60
N MET A 22 -1.87 0.23 -3.58
CA MET A 22 -2.00 0.65 -2.17
C MET A 22 -1.35 2.01 -1.88
N LEU A 23 -0.29 2.37 -2.61
CA LEU A 23 0.36 3.69 -2.51
C LEU A 23 -0.43 4.76 -3.28
N ALA A 24 -1.03 4.40 -4.42
CA ALA A 24 -1.69 5.34 -5.32
C ALA A 24 -3.14 5.64 -4.90
N VAL A 25 -3.97 4.63 -4.62
CA VAL A 25 -5.41 4.84 -4.41
C VAL A 25 -5.71 5.74 -3.21
N PRO A 26 -5.20 5.48 -1.98
CA PRO A 26 -5.51 6.35 -0.85
C PRO A 26 -4.97 7.77 -1.05
N PHE A 27 -3.78 7.89 -1.66
CA PHE A 27 -3.19 9.17 -2.01
C PHE A 27 -4.11 9.96 -2.94
N THR A 28 -4.53 9.35 -4.06
CA THR A 28 -5.42 9.97 -5.05
C THR A 28 -6.77 10.34 -4.45
N VAL A 29 -7.39 9.45 -3.66
CA VAL A 29 -8.67 9.78 -3.00
C VAL A 29 -8.51 11.04 -2.16
N GLY A 30 -7.52 11.12 -1.27
CA GLY A 30 -7.38 12.30 -0.40
C GLY A 30 -7.05 13.59 -1.16
N VAL A 31 -6.37 13.52 -2.31
CA VAL A 31 -6.13 14.71 -3.18
C VAL A 31 -7.45 15.30 -3.72
N PHE A 32 -8.42 14.44 -4.05
CA PHE A 32 -9.64 14.82 -4.76
C PHE A 32 -10.90 14.80 -3.89
N LEU A 33 -10.79 14.49 -2.60
CA LEU A 33 -11.92 14.41 -1.67
C LEU A 33 -12.41 15.79 -1.20
N GLY A 34 -11.52 16.79 -1.15
CA GLY A 34 -11.88 18.14 -0.69
C GLY A 34 -12.66 18.90 -1.77
N HIS A 35 -13.91 19.25 -1.46
CA HIS A 35 -14.84 19.90 -2.39
C HIS A 35 -15.19 21.35 -1.96
N GLY A 36 -14.68 21.81 -0.82
CA GLY A 36 -14.92 23.16 -0.31
C GLY A 36 -14.20 24.28 -1.10
N PRO A 37 -14.60 25.55 -0.93
CA PRO A 37 -13.92 26.68 -1.55
C PRO A 37 -12.45 26.78 -1.09
N GLY A 38 -11.51 26.53 -2.00
CA GLY A 38 -10.07 26.52 -1.71
C GLY A 38 -9.50 25.16 -1.28
N GLU A 39 -10.34 24.11 -1.32
CA GLU A 39 -9.92 22.74 -1.14
C GLU A 39 -9.61 22.05 -2.47
N GLY A 40 -8.85 20.95 -2.39
CA GLY A 40 -8.58 20.07 -3.52
C GLY A 40 -7.12 20.06 -3.96
N PRO A 41 -6.86 19.75 -5.25
CA PRO A 41 -5.50 19.49 -5.73
C PRO A 41 -4.57 20.70 -5.64
N ARG A 42 -3.54 20.58 -4.80
CA ARG A 42 -2.42 21.53 -4.70
C ARG A 42 -1.16 21.03 -5.38
N TRP A 43 -0.34 21.96 -5.87
CA TRP A 43 0.99 21.66 -6.42
C TRP A 43 1.90 20.89 -5.45
N ALA A 44 1.72 21.09 -4.14
CA ALA A 44 2.45 20.39 -3.09
C ALA A 44 2.24 18.85 -3.09
N HIS A 45 1.13 18.36 -3.67
CA HIS A 45 0.89 16.92 -3.79
C HIS A 45 1.87 16.25 -4.75
N LEU A 46 2.36 16.94 -5.79
CA LEU A 46 3.31 16.33 -6.74
C LEU A 46 4.64 15.95 -6.10
N PRO A 47 5.37 16.85 -5.41
CA PRO A 47 6.57 16.48 -4.68
C PRO A 47 6.26 15.53 -3.51
N LEU A 48 5.09 15.63 -2.86
CA LEU A 48 4.70 14.66 -1.83
C LEU A 48 4.56 13.25 -2.42
N PHE A 49 3.91 13.10 -3.58
CA PHE A 49 3.75 11.82 -4.25
C PHE A 49 5.10 11.25 -4.68
N ALA A 50 5.97 12.09 -5.24
CA ALA A 50 7.34 11.70 -5.58
C ALA A 50 8.12 11.23 -4.34
N ALA A 51 8.04 11.97 -3.23
CA ALA A 51 8.68 11.62 -1.97
C ALA A 51 8.13 10.31 -1.39
N TRP A 52 6.83 10.09 -1.50
CA TRP A 52 6.12 8.90 -1.04
C TRP A 52 6.52 7.65 -1.82
N LEU A 53 6.46 7.70 -3.16
CA LEU A 53 6.84 6.56 -4.01
C LEU A 53 8.33 6.23 -3.87
N THR A 54 9.20 7.25 -3.85
CA THR A 54 10.64 7.02 -3.70
C THR A 54 10.99 6.57 -2.28
N GLY A 55 10.29 7.05 -1.25
CA GLY A 55 10.41 6.56 0.12
C GLY A 55 10.03 5.08 0.25
N TYR A 56 8.99 4.62 -0.45
CA TYR A 56 8.67 3.20 -0.54
C TYR A 56 9.81 2.39 -1.19
N VAL A 57 10.39 2.88 -2.28
CA VAL A 57 11.53 2.23 -2.95
C VAL A 57 12.76 2.19 -2.01
N THR A 58 13.02 3.27 -1.28
CA THR A 58 14.07 3.34 -0.26
C THR A 58 13.86 2.28 0.82
N ALA A 59 12.65 2.23 1.40
CA ALA A 59 12.31 1.26 2.45
C ALA A 59 12.50 -0.18 1.95
N PHE A 60 12.00 -0.51 0.75
CA PHE A 60 12.17 -1.83 0.14
C PHE A 60 13.65 -2.21 -0.01
N HIS A 61 14.48 -1.31 -0.58
CA HIS A 61 15.89 -1.61 -0.79
C HIS A 61 16.70 -1.65 0.51
N ALA A 62 16.37 -0.80 1.49
CA ALA A 62 16.99 -0.83 2.82
C ALA A 62 16.68 -2.14 3.55
N GLN A 63 15.42 -2.58 3.53
CA GLN A 63 14.97 -3.84 4.12
C GLN A 63 15.65 -5.05 3.46
N GLN A 64 15.71 -5.08 2.13
CA GLN A 64 16.38 -6.15 1.40
C GLN A 64 17.89 -6.15 1.62
N TRP A 65 18.53 -4.97 1.74
CA TRP A 65 19.94 -4.86 2.13
C TRP A 65 20.18 -5.44 3.52
N LEU A 66 19.37 -5.06 4.52
CA LEU A 66 19.48 -5.52 5.90
C LEU A 66 19.38 -7.04 5.99
N ARG A 67 18.35 -7.59 5.36
CA ARG A 67 18.10 -9.03 5.27
C ARG A 67 19.27 -9.77 4.61
N LEU A 68 19.69 -9.33 3.41
CA LEU A 68 20.75 -10.00 2.66
C LEU A 68 22.12 -9.84 3.31
N ARG A 69 22.38 -8.74 4.01
CA ARG A 69 23.63 -8.54 4.75
C ARG A 69 23.80 -9.57 5.85
N ARG A 70 22.70 -10.01 6.47
CA ARG A 70 22.70 -11.04 7.52
C ARG A 70 22.76 -12.46 6.95
N LEU A 71 22.03 -12.73 5.86
CA LEU A 71 21.80 -14.10 5.37
C LEU A 71 22.70 -14.53 4.21
N SER A 72 23.13 -13.60 3.37
CA SER A 72 23.86 -13.92 2.15
C SER A 72 25.35 -14.09 2.43
N ARG A 73 25.90 -15.26 2.07
CA ARG A 73 27.36 -15.49 2.05
C ARG A 73 28.09 -14.68 0.96
N ASN A 74 27.36 -14.22 -0.07
CA ASN A 74 27.92 -13.41 -1.14
C ASN A 74 27.83 -11.91 -0.78
N PRO A 75 28.96 -11.19 -0.62
CA PRO A 75 28.96 -9.76 -0.26
C PRO A 75 28.40 -8.85 -1.37
N ARG A 76 28.34 -9.34 -2.62
CA ARG A 76 27.76 -8.58 -3.75
C ARG A 76 26.23 -8.55 -3.69
N ALA A 77 25.57 -9.47 -2.99
CA ALA A 77 24.11 -9.52 -2.92
C ALA A 77 23.50 -8.31 -2.19
N PRO A 78 23.88 -7.98 -0.93
CA PRO A 78 23.36 -6.79 -0.27
C PRO A 78 23.81 -5.49 -0.97
N ARG A 79 25.05 -5.42 -1.46
CA ARG A 79 25.60 -4.23 -2.14
C ARG A 79 24.78 -3.77 -3.35
N ARG A 80 24.05 -4.67 -4.02
CA ARG A 80 23.14 -4.32 -5.14
C ARG A 80 21.99 -3.40 -4.72
N HIS A 81 21.61 -3.41 -3.44
CA HIS A 81 20.49 -2.62 -2.93
C HIS A 81 20.92 -1.27 -2.35
N VAL A 82 22.22 -1.03 -2.11
CA VAL A 82 22.73 0.23 -1.55
C VAL A 82 22.50 1.40 -2.50
N ARG A 83 22.93 1.29 -3.76
CA ARG A 83 22.80 2.38 -4.74
C ARG A 83 21.33 2.80 -4.97
N PRO A 84 20.39 1.87 -5.23
CA PRO A 84 18.98 2.24 -5.34
C PRO A 84 18.41 2.85 -4.06
N ALA A 85 18.79 2.34 -2.88
CA ALA A 85 18.35 2.91 -1.60
C ALA A 85 18.81 4.36 -1.44
N VAL A 86 20.10 4.64 -1.64
CA VAL A 86 20.65 6.00 -1.50
C VAL A 86 20.08 6.95 -2.55
N ALA A 87 19.98 6.51 -3.81
CA ALA A 87 19.44 7.35 -4.88
C ALA A 87 17.96 7.69 -4.64
N SER A 88 17.13 6.68 -4.30
CA SER A 88 15.72 6.93 -3.97
C SER A 88 15.55 7.75 -2.70
N ALA A 89 16.41 7.57 -1.69
CA ALA A 89 16.38 8.36 -0.46
C ALA A 89 16.72 9.82 -0.74
N ALA A 90 17.71 10.08 -1.60
CA ALA A 90 18.08 11.44 -2.00
C ALA A 90 16.92 12.12 -2.74
N VAL A 91 16.26 11.45 -3.68
CA VAL A 91 15.07 11.99 -4.36
C VAL A 91 13.93 12.23 -3.36
N SER A 92 13.68 11.27 -2.45
CA SER A 92 12.66 11.41 -1.40
C SER A 92 12.94 12.62 -0.50
N ALA A 93 14.20 12.84 -0.12
CA ALA A 93 14.61 14.00 0.67
C ALA A 93 14.47 15.31 -0.12
N VAL A 94 14.91 15.37 -1.38
CA VAL A 94 14.79 16.56 -2.23
C VAL A 94 13.33 16.96 -2.43
N CYS A 95 12.43 16.00 -2.60
CA CYS A 95 11.00 16.29 -2.74
C CYS A 95 10.29 16.53 -1.40
N GLY A 96 10.67 15.82 -0.33
CA GLY A 96 9.98 15.82 0.94
C GLY A 96 10.45 16.90 1.92
N VAL A 97 11.76 17.15 2.04
CA VAL A 97 12.31 18.12 3.01
C VAL A 97 11.80 19.55 2.77
N PRO A 98 11.73 20.07 1.52
CA PRO A 98 11.16 21.39 1.28
C PRO A 98 9.70 21.52 1.76
N LEU A 99 8.92 20.43 1.69
CA LEU A 99 7.53 20.43 2.16
C LEU A 99 7.42 20.58 3.68
N LEU A 100 8.43 20.18 4.45
CA LEU A 100 8.41 20.30 5.91
C LEU A 100 8.44 21.75 6.39
N PHE A 101 8.98 22.67 5.57
CA PHE A 101 8.98 24.10 5.90
C PHE A 101 7.59 24.72 5.75
N ALA A 102 6.85 24.31 4.71
CA ALA A 102 5.48 24.78 4.48
C ALA A 102 4.44 24.02 5.31
N TYR A 103 4.71 22.74 5.59
CA TYR A 103 3.79 21.82 6.26
C TYR A 103 4.52 21.04 7.38
N PRO A 104 4.92 21.70 8.48
CA PRO A 104 5.69 21.06 9.56
C PRO A 104 4.95 19.90 10.23
N TRP A 105 3.61 19.90 10.18
CA TRP A 105 2.78 18.79 10.67
C TRP A 105 3.03 17.46 9.94
N LEU A 106 3.67 17.47 8.75
CA LEU A 106 4.12 16.25 8.08
C LEU A 106 5.10 15.44 8.94
N LEU A 107 5.83 16.08 9.87
CA LEU A 107 6.65 15.38 10.86
C LEU A 107 5.81 14.48 11.78
N LEU A 108 4.61 14.92 12.16
CA LEU A 108 3.69 14.12 12.96
C LEU A 108 3.17 12.94 12.13
N ALA A 109 2.81 13.16 10.86
CA ALA A 109 2.40 12.09 9.96
C ALA A 109 3.52 11.04 9.77
N ALA A 110 4.76 11.49 9.60
CA ALA A 110 5.93 10.62 9.53
C ALA A 110 6.17 9.86 10.84
N ALA A 111 6.01 10.50 12.00
CA ALA A 111 6.11 9.88 13.31
C ALA A 111 5.04 8.79 13.50
N CYS A 112 3.80 9.03 13.05
CA CYS A 112 2.73 8.02 13.07
C CYS A 112 3.03 6.82 12.16
N ALA A 113 3.71 7.03 11.02
CA ALA A 113 4.11 5.95 10.11
C ALA A 113 5.33 5.16 10.60
N ALA A 114 6.22 5.78 11.38
CA ALA A 114 7.48 5.20 11.87
C ALA A 114 7.34 3.83 12.56
N PRO A 115 6.40 3.59 13.51
CA PRO A 115 6.27 2.28 14.15
C PRO A 115 5.95 1.17 13.15
N PHE A 116 5.13 1.45 12.14
CA PHE A 116 4.80 0.47 11.09
C PHE A 116 6.00 0.14 10.21
N VAL A 117 6.80 1.15 9.85
CA VAL A 117 8.06 0.94 9.12
C VAL A 117 9.05 0.15 9.98
N ALA A 118 9.10 0.38 11.29
CA ALA A 118 9.93 -0.38 12.21
C ALA A 118 9.51 -1.86 12.28
N VAL A 119 8.21 -2.15 12.39
CA VAL A 119 7.66 -3.52 12.32
C VAL A 119 8.06 -4.20 11.02
N ASN A 120 7.89 -3.52 9.88
CA ASN A 120 8.24 -4.08 8.58
C ASN A 120 9.74 -4.37 8.46
N THR A 121 10.57 -3.47 9.01
CA THR A 121 12.02 -3.62 9.04
C THR A 121 12.46 -4.77 9.95
N TRP A 122 11.78 -4.96 11.09
CA TRP A 122 12.00 -6.09 11.98
C TRP A 122 11.66 -7.43 11.30
N TYR A 123 10.54 -7.51 10.59
CA TYR A 123 10.18 -8.71 9.81
C TYR A 123 11.20 -8.99 8.69
N ALA A 124 11.70 -7.95 8.01
CA ALA A 124 12.77 -8.09 7.03
C ALA A 124 14.07 -8.63 7.66
N TRP A 125 14.45 -8.12 8.84
CA TRP A 125 15.61 -8.59 9.60
C TRP A 125 15.48 -10.06 10.02
N ARG A 126 14.27 -10.48 10.44
CA ARG A 126 13.94 -11.87 10.77
C ARG A 126 13.77 -12.79 9.56
N ASN A 127 13.91 -12.29 8.32
CA ASN A 127 13.67 -13.03 7.09
C ASN A 127 12.21 -13.51 6.92
N ASP A 128 11.26 -12.86 7.59
CA ASP A 128 9.85 -13.26 7.61
C ASP A 128 8.94 -12.17 7.00
N GLU A 129 9.34 -11.67 5.83
CA GLU A 129 8.58 -10.67 5.06
C GLU A 129 7.19 -11.19 4.63
N ARG A 130 6.95 -12.49 4.78
CA ARG A 130 5.72 -13.17 4.36
C ARG A 130 4.68 -13.22 5.47
N ALA A 131 5.01 -12.79 6.69
CA ALA A 131 4.09 -12.72 7.81
C ALA A 131 2.85 -11.89 7.46
N LEU A 132 1.68 -12.30 8.00
CA LEU A 132 0.43 -11.57 7.79
C LEU A 132 0.54 -10.16 8.40
N LEU A 133 1.07 -10.08 9.62
CA LEU A 133 1.24 -8.83 10.36
C LEU A 133 2.17 -7.84 9.63
N ASN A 134 3.22 -8.33 8.96
CA ASN A 134 4.07 -7.49 8.10
C ASN A 134 3.27 -6.83 6.96
N GLY A 135 2.41 -7.62 6.29
CA GLY A 135 1.54 -7.09 5.25
C GLY A 135 0.56 -6.05 5.78
N LEU A 136 -0.13 -6.36 6.89
CA LEU A 136 -1.08 -5.46 7.53
C LEU A 136 -0.43 -4.16 8.04
N ALA A 137 0.77 -4.25 8.62
CA ALA A 137 1.52 -3.09 9.09
C ALA A 137 1.89 -2.14 7.94
N ALA A 138 2.16 -2.65 6.74
CA ALA A 138 2.39 -1.80 5.56
C ALA A 138 1.11 -1.10 5.08
N VAL A 139 -0.07 -1.70 5.27
CA VAL A 139 -1.36 -1.14 4.80
C VAL A 139 -1.74 0.12 5.54
N VAL A 140 -1.53 0.16 6.86
CA VAL A 140 -1.98 1.26 7.72
C VAL A 140 -1.42 2.63 7.28
N PRO A 141 -0.09 2.84 7.18
CA PRO A 141 0.44 4.13 6.74
C PRO A 141 0.08 4.42 5.28
N ALA A 142 -0.09 3.40 4.43
CA ALA A 142 -0.48 3.61 3.05
C ALA A 142 -1.92 4.13 2.92
N CYS A 143 -2.85 3.60 3.72
CA CYS A 143 -4.23 4.12 3.78
C CYS A 143 -4.29 5.46 4.52
N GLY A 144 -3.46 5.65 5.56
CA GLY A 144 -3.32 6.91 6.29
C GLY A 144 -2.84 8.08 5.42
N MET A 145 -2.14 7.80 4.32
CA MET A 145 -1.74 8.83 3.34
C MET A 145 -2.94 9.59 2.76
N LEU A 146 -4.15 9.01 2.75
CA LEU A 146 -5.38 9.72 2.38
C LEU A 146 -5.62 10.93 3.28
N LEU A 147 -5.48 10.77 4.60
CA LEU A 147 -5.67 11.86 5.56
C LEU A 147 -4.61 12.95 5.38
N VAL A 148 -3.39 12.54 5.03
CA VAL A 148 -2.27 13.46 4.75
C VAL A 148 -2.57 14.29 3.50
N THR A 149 -2.98 13.66 2.40
CA THR A 149 -3.28 14.38 1.16
C THR A 149 -4.52 15.24 1.28
N LEU A 150 -5.57 14.77 1.97
CA LEU A 150 -6.75 15.58 2.28
C LEU A 150 -6.39 16.85 3.04
N ARG A 151 -5.65 16.70 4.15
CA ARG A 151 -5.25 17.85 4.97
C ARG A 151 -4.33 18.80 4.21
N MET A 152 -3.44 18.28 3.37
CA MET A 152 -2.59 19.09 2.50
C MET A 152 -3.42 19.88 1.49
N GLY A 153 -4.49 19.29 0.95
CA GLY A 153 -5.47 19.93 0.07
C GLY A 153 -6.30 21.01 0.73
N GLY A 154 -6.32 21.08 2.06
CA GLY A 154 -7.10 22.05 2.84
C GLY A 154 -8.34 21.48 3.51
N GLY A 155 -8.69 20.23 3.23
CA GLY A 155 -9.88 19.59 3.79
C GLY A 155 -9.74 19.23 5.27
N GLU A 156 -10.87 18.88 5.87
CA GLU A 156 -10.94 18.48 7.27
C GLU A 156 -10.72 16.98 7.46
N LEU A 157 -10.03 16.60 8.55
CA LEU A 157 -9.81 15.18 8.86
C LEU A 157 -11.12 14.43 9.19
N SER A 158 -12.16 15.16 9.60
CA SER A 158 -13.52 14.68 9.86
C SER A 158 -14.18 14.09 8.61
N GLU A 159 -13.80 14.53 7.42
CA GLU A 159 -14.31 14.05 6.14
C GLU A 159 -13.55 12.80 5.67
N GLY A 160 -12.25 12.74 5.98
CA GLY A 160 -11.35 11.71 5.46
C GLY A 160 -11.38 10.37 6.20
N TRP A 161 -11.88 10.29 7.44
CA TRP A 161 -11.74 9.06 8.23
C TRP A 161 -12.57 7.89 7.67
N ARG A 162 -13.75 8.14 7.12
CA ARG A 162 -14.60 7.11 6.48
C ARG A 162 -13.95 6.53 5.22
N PRO A 163 -13.53 7.34 4.22
CA PRO A 163 -12.84 6.81 3.04
C PRO A 163 -11.46 6.23 3.37
N ALA A 164 -10.74 6.75 4.37
CA ALA A 164 -9.51 6.14 4.86
C ALA A 164 -9.75 4.74 5.45
N LEU A 165 -10.82 4.58 6.24
CA LEU A 165 -11.19 3.28 6.80
C LEU A 165 -11.69 2.32 5.72
N ALA A 166 -12.39 2.79 4.70
CA ALA A 166 -12.77 1.99 3.54
C ALA A 166 -11.53 1.52 2.75
N CYS A 167 -10.55 2.39 2.53
CA CYS A 167 -9.23 2.02 1.98
C CYS A 167 -8.56 0.94 2.84
N LEU A 168 -8.49 1.16 4.16
CA LEU A 168 -7.89 0.21 5.09
C LEU A 168 -8.60 -1.15 5.04
N LEU A 169 -9.93 -1.16 5.05
CA LEU A 169 -10.74 -2.37 5.04
C LEU A 169 -10.54 -3.17 3.75
N PHE A 170 -10.48 -2.51 2.59
CA PHE A 170 -10.18 -3.16 1.32
C PHE A 170 -8.74 -3.70 1.30
N PHE A 171 -7.74 -2.83 1.49
CA PHE A 171 -6.33 -3.19 1.33
C PHE A 171 -5.86 -4.21 2.39
N ALA A 172 -6.33 -4.12 3.63
CA ALA A 172 -6.05 -5.12 4.65
C ALA A 172 -6.68 -6.48 4.28
N GLY A 173 -7.87 -6.50 3.67
CA GLY A 173 -8.53 -7.71 3.18
C GLY A 173 -7.80 -8.39 2.04
N THR A 174 -7.11 -7.62 1.18
CA THR A 174 -6.27 -8.19 0.11
C THR A 174 -5.12 -9.04 0.67
N VAL A 175 -4.61 -8.75 1.87
CA VAL A 175 -3.45 -9.46 2.44
C VAL A 175 -3.74 -10.95 2.69
N PRO A 176 -4.75 -11.35 3.50
CA PRO A 176 -5.10 -12.76 3.65
C PRO A 176 -5.68 -13.34 2.35
N TYR A 177 -6.42 -12.57 1.55
CA TYR A 177 -6.96 -13.06 0.28
C TYR A 177 -5.85 -13.51 -0.69
N VAL A 178 -4.88 -12.64 -1.01
CA VAL A 178 -3.79 -12.99 -1.93
C VAL A 178 -2.97 -14.17 -1.41
N LYS A 179 -2.85 -14.33 -0.08
CA LYS A 179 -2.25 -15.54 0.50
C LYS A 179 -3.01 -16.80 0.12
N THR A 180 -4.34 -16.82 0.23
CA THR A 180 -5.18 -17.95 -0.22
C THR A 180 -5.11 -18.22 -1.72
N MET A 181 -4.71 -17.24 -2.54
CA MET A 181 -4.58 -17.43 -3.99
C MET A 181 -3.21 -17.98 -4.41
N ILE A 182 -2.14 -17.67 -3.67
CA ILE A 182 -0.76 -17.92 -4.13
C ILE A 182 -0.02 -18.93 -3.25
N ARG A 183 0.10 -18.65 -1.95
CA ARG A 183 1.03 -19.37 -1.06
C ARG A 183 0.32 -20.34 -0.11
N GLU A 184 -0.86 -19.95 0.35
CA GLU A 184 -1.67 -20.65 1.35
C GLU A 184 -2.93 -21.26 0.70
N ARG A 185 -2.82 -21.65 -0.56
CA ARG A 185 -3.96 -22.05 -1.42
C ARG A 185 -4.73 -23.27 -0.94
N ASP A 186 -4.04 -24.16 -0.24
CA ASP A 186 -4.60 -25.42 0.28
C ASP A 186 -5.00 -25.28 1.77
N SER A 187 -4.79 -24.10 2.37
CA SER A 187 -5.07 -23.86 3.79
C SER A 187 -6.52 -23.45 4.03
N ARG A 188 -7.32 -24.38 4.58
CA ARG A 188 -8.70 -24.11 5.02
C ARG A 188 -8.78 -23.00 6.06
N ALA A 189 -7.77 -22.89 6.94
CA ALA A 189 -7.72 -21.84 7.95
C ALA A 189 -7.58 -20.45 7.33
N TYR A 190 -6.66 -20.27 6.37
CA TYR A 190 -6.50 -19.01 5.65
C TYR A 190 -7.73 -18.68 4.79
N TYR A 191 -8.33 -19.69 4.15
CA TYR A 191 -9.57 -19.50 3.39
C TYR A 191 -10.70 -18.99 4.29
N ARG A 192 -10.98 -19.68 5.40
CA ARG A 192 -12.02 -19.26 6.36
C ARG A 192 -11.73 -17.87 6.91
N ALA A 193 -10.50 -17.59 7.34
CA ALA A 193 -10.13 -16.28 7.84
C ALA A 193 -10.34 -15.17 6.79
N SER A 194 -9.98 -15.42 5.53
CA SER A 194 -10.19 -14.47 4.43
C SER A 194 -11.68 -14.24 4.18
N VAL A 195 -12.48 -15.30 4.04
CA VAL A 195 -13.93 -15.17 3.79
C VAL A 195 -14.63 -14.50 4.96
N THR A 196 -14.33 -14.89 6.20
CA THR A 196 -14.91 -14.26 7.40
C THR A 196 -14.55 -12.78 7.47
N TYR A 197 -13.29 -12.41 7.18
CA TYR A 197 -12.90 -11.00 7.12
C TYR A 197 -13.76 -10.23 6.11
N HIS A 198 -13.92 -10.74 4.89
CA HIS A 198 -14.69 -10.05 3.86
C HIS A 198 -16.19 -10.03 4.18
N ALA A 199 -16.71 -11.07 4.85
CA ALA A 199 -18.10 -11.13 5.28
C ALA A 199 -18.40 -10.07 6.34
N VAL A 200 -17.47 -9.83 7.26
CA VAL A 200 -17.54 -8.73 8.25
C VAL A 200 -17.30 -7.37 7.59
N ALA A 201 -16.47 -7.31 6.55
CA ALA A 201 -16.19 -6.06 5.85
C ALA A 201 -17.42 -5.47 5.15
N VAL A 202 -18.37 -6.29 4.70
CA VAL A 202 -19.62 -5.82 4.06
C VAL A 202 -20.47 -4.94 4.99
N PRO A 203 -20.91 -5.39 6.19
CA PRO A 203 -21.69 -4.56 7.09
C PRO A 203 -20.89 -3.36 7.62
N VAL A 204 -19.57 -3.49 7.84
CA VAL A 204 -18.72 -2.35 8.20
C VAL A 204 -18.73 -1.30 7.08
N ALA A 205 -18.56 -1.71 5.82
CA ALA A 205 -18.61 -0.82 4.67
C ALA A 205 -19.99 -0.15 4.54
N TYR A 206 -21.08 -0.88 4.75
CA TYR A 206 -22.44 -0.32 4.76
C TYR A 206 -22.60 0.82 5.78
N VAL A 207 -22.06 0.65 6.99
CA VAL A 207 -22.08 1.69 8.04
C VAL A 207 -21.23 2.92 7.65
N LEU A 208 -20.13 2.73 6.92
CA LEU A 208 -19.32 3.84 6.41
C LEU A 208 -20.00 4.60 5.26
N GLY A 209 -20.78 3.89 4.46
CA GLY A 209 -21.59 4.43 3.37
C GLY A 209 -22.39 3.30 2.71
N PRO A 210 -23.73 3.37 2.63
CA PRO A 210 -24.56 2.25 2.17
C PRO A 210 -24.14 1.69 0.81
N TRP A 211 -23.76 2.56 -0.13
CA TRP A 211 -23.32 2.18 -1.47
C TRP A 211 -21.95 1.47 -1.49
N LEU A 212 -21.12 1.61 -0.46
CA LEU A 212 -19.88 0.82 -0.32
C LEU A 212 -20.16 -0.67 -0.12
N ALA A 213 -21.36 -1.05 0.35
CA ALA A 213 -21.72 -2.45 0.45
C ALA A 213 -21.65 -3.18 -0.91
N LEU A 214 -21.88 -2.49 -2.03
CA LEU A 214 -21.80 -3.07 -3.37
C LEU A 214 -20.39 -3.56 -3.73
N PRO A 215 -19.34 -2.72 -3.78
CA PRO A 215 -17.98 -3.20 -4.06
C PRO A 215 -17.49 -4.18 -2.99
N PHE A 216 -17.84 -3.98 -1.71
CA PHE A 216 -17.45 -4.91 -0.65
C PHE A 216 -18.11 -6.28 -0.75
N THR A 217 -19.35 -6.37 -1.25
CA THR A 217 -20.00 -7.64 -1.56
C THR A 217 -19.29 -8.31 -2.74
N ALA A 218 -18.88 -7.58 -3.78
CA ALA A 218 -18.05 -8.13 -4.85
C ALA A 218 -16.71 -8.65 -4.31
N TYR A 219 -16.12 -7.98 -3.32
CA TYR A 219 -14.89 -8.45 -2.66
C TYR A 219 -15.11 -9.69 -1.79
N LEU A 220 -16.29 -9.86 -1.20
CA LEU A 220 -16.65 -11.11 -0.53
C LEU A 220 -16.82 -12.25 -1.54
N VAL A 221 -17.56 -12.01 -2.62
CA VAL A 221 -17.78 -13.00 -3.68
C VAL A 221 -16.44 -13.47 -4.25
N ARG A 222 -15.52 -12.55 -4.60
CA ARG A 222 -14.19 -12.95 -5.09
C ARG A 222 -13.41 -13.77 -4.05
N ALA A 223 -13.48 -13.41 -2.77
CA ALA A 223 -12.77 -14.11 -1.70
C ALA A 223 -13.34 -15.50 -1.43
N ALA A 224 -14.64 -15.70 -1.64
CA ALA A 224 -15.28 -17.00 -1.47
C ALA A 224 -15.12 -17.92 -2.68
N VAL A 225 -15.14 -17.36 -3.90
CA VAL A 225 -15.26 -18.12 -5.15
C VAL A 225 -13.94 -18.40 -5.86
N LEU A 226 -12.95 -17.49 -5.77
CA LEU A 226 -11.71 -17.61 -6.55
C LEU A 226 -10.63 -18.54 -5.95
N PRO A 227 -10.46 -18.65 -4.62
CA PRO A 227 -9.49 -19.58 -4.04
C PRO A 227 -9.72 -21.03 -4.50
N GLY A 228 -8.64 -21.77 -4.73
CA GLY A 228 -8.69 -23.16 -5.23
C GLY A 228 -8.87 -23.31 -6.75
N LYS A 229 -9.23 -22.24 -7.50
CA LYS A 229 -9.43 -22.31 -8.96
C LYS A 229 -8.15 -22.32 -9.81
N GLY A 230 -6.97 -22.36 -9.19
CA GLY A 230 -5.69 -22.44 -9.92
C GLY A 230 -5.35 -21.21 -10.78
N LEU A 231 -5.87 -20.02 -10.43
CA LEU A 231 -5.61 -18.79 -11.20
C LEU A 231 -4.13 -18.39 -11.19
N LYS A 232 -3.64 -17.91 -12.34
CA LYS A 232 -2.25 -17.43 -12.48
C LYS A 232 -2.05 -16.12 -11.70
N VAL A 233 -0.86 -15.93 -11.12
CA VAL A 233 -0.51 -14.73 -10.34
C VAL A 233 -0.84 -13.39 -11.06
N PRO A 234 -0.58 -13.21 -12.37
CA PRO A 234 -0.96 -11.98 -13.06
C PRO A 234 -2.47 -11.74 -13.12
N VAL A 235 -3.28 -12.81 -13.20
CA VAL A 235 -4.75 -12.71 -13.21
C VAL A 235 -5.25 -12.28 -11.83
N VAL A 236 -4.71 -12.87 -10.77
CA VAL A 236 -5.00 -12.44 -9.38
C VAL A 236 -4.64 -10.96 -9.21
N GLY A 237 -3.47 -10.54 -9.69
CA GLY A 237 -3.07 -9.14 -9.68
C GLY A 237 -4.02 -8.21 -10.44
N ALA A 238 -4.49 -8.61 -11.62
CA ALA A 238 -5.44 -7.83 -12.40
C ALA A 238 -6.80 -7.69 -11.68
N VAL A 239 -7.29 -8.76 -11.03
CA VAL A 239 -8.50 -8.71 -10.20
C VAL A 239 -8.33 -7.75 -9.02
N GLU A 240 -7.17 -7.73 -8.35
CA GLU A 240 -6.91 -6.77 -7.27
C GLU A 240 -6.86 -5.33 -7.78
N VAL A 241 -6.24 -5.10 -8.94
CA VAL A 241 -6.19 -3.76 -9.54
C VAL A 241 -7.59 -3.29 -9.92
N MET A 242 -8.41 -4.14 -10.53
CA MET A 242 -9.81 -3.83 -10.82
C MET A 242 -10.58 -3.53 -9.54
N GLY A 243 -10.38 -4.32 -8.49
CA GLY A 243 -10.96 -4.06 -7.17
C GLY A 243 -10.55 -2.71 -6.61
N ALA A 244 -9.27 -2.34 -6.72
CA ALA A 244 -8.74 -1.07 -6.26
C ALA A 244 -9.29 0.12 -7.07
N VAL A 245 -9.48 -0.03 -8.38
CA VAL A 245 -10.12 0.96 -9.25
C VAL A 245 -11.59 1.14 -8.90
N LEU A 246 -12.32 0.05 -8.66
CA LEU A 246 -13.72 0.11 -8.21
C LEU A 246 -13.85 0.84 -6.86
N LEU A 247 -12.92 0.59 -5.93
CA LEU A 247 -12.88 1.31 -4.67
C LEU A 247 -12.61 2.80 -4.91
N LEU A 248 -11.58 3.13 -5.70
CA LEU A 248 -11.23 4.52 -6.02
C LEU A 248 -12.44 5.26 -6.60
N ALA A 249 -13.11 4.67 -7.59
CA ALA A 249 -14.30 5.26 -8.20
C ALA A 249 -15.45 5.42 -7.19
N ALA A 250 -15.72 4.39 -6.38
CA ALA A 250 -16.76 4.48 -5.35
C ALA A 250 -16.47 5.60 -4.34
N LEU A 251 -15.22 5.71 -3.87
CA LEU A 251 -14.85 6.75 -2.90
C LEU A 251 -14.96 8.15 -3.47
N LEU A 252 -14.50 8.39 -4.71
CA LEU A 252 -14.57 9.70 -5.36
C LEU A 252 -15.99 10.12 -5.77
N VAL A 253 -16.92 9.18 -5.91
CA VAL A 253 -18.33 9.49 -6.24
C VAL A 253 -19.15 9.70 -4.97
N MET A 254 -18.79 9.03 -3.87
CA MET A 254 -19.59 9.01 -2.64
C MET A 254 -19.17 10.05 -1.61
N PHE A 255 -17.93 10.51 -1.65
CA PHE A 255 -17.34 11.45 -0.70
C PHE A 255 -16.67 12.58 -1.48
#